data_AF-A0A516PW85-F1
#
_entry.id   AF-A0A516PW85-F1
#
_cell.length_a   1.000
_cell.length_b   1.000
_cell.length_c   1.000
_cell.angle_alpha   90.00
_cell.angle_beta   90.00
_cell.angle_gamma   90.00
#
_symmetry.space_group_name_H-M   'P 1'
#
loop_
_entity.id
_entity.type
_entity.pdbx_description
1 polymer ?
#
loop_
_entity_poly.entity_id
_entity_poly.type
_entity_poly.pdbx_seq_one_letter_code
_entity_poly.pdbx_strand_id
1 'polypeptide(L)'
;MPSLCALLVVDGVANVWSVATAPSARGRGAATAIMRAVCSEAPKHGAAYAALRTTDHLARPGGPYDAVGFRLLGHERIWELDDVDDLQVS
;
A
#
# COMPACT_ATOMS: atom_id res chain seq x y z
N MET A 1 -11.98 -6.47 13.12
CA MET A 1 -11.86 -5.31 12.21
C MET A 1 -11.97 -5.81 10.77
N PRO A 2 -12.91 -5.30 9.95
CA PRO A 2 -13.08 -5.77 8.58
C PRO A 2 -12.03 -5.22 7.61
N SER A 3 -11.24 -4.22 8.03
CA SER A 3 -10.17 -3.61 7.24
C SER A 3 -8.96 -3.32 8.12
N LEU A 4 -7.77 -3.39 7.53
CA LEU A 4 -6.48 -3.09 8.15
C LEU A 4 -5.64 -2.27 7.16
N CYS A 5 -4.80 -1.38 7.68
CA CYS A 5 -3.70 -0.74 6.97
C CYS A 5 -2.47 -0.72 7.87
N ALA A 6 -1.32 -1.14 7.34
CA ALA A 6 -0.02 -1.03 8.00
C ALA A 6 0.88 -0.14 7.15
N LEU A 7 1.57 0.80 7.80
CA LEU A 7 2.48 1.74 7.17
C LEU A 7 3.78 1.84 7.97
N LEU A 8 4.89 1.90 7.25
CA LEU A 8 6.24 2.04 7.81
C LEU A 8 6.83 3.38 7.36
N VAL A 9 7.36 4.17 8.30
CA VAL A 9 8.06 5.42 7.97
C VAL A 9 9.56 5.17 8.01
N VAL A 10 10.22 5.32 6.86
CA VAL A 10 11.69 5.18 6.70
C VAL A 10 12.18 6.32 5.80
N ASP A 11 13.25 7.01 6.20
CA ASP A 11 13.89 8.08 5.42
C ASP A 11 12.91 9.13 4.88
N GLY A 12 11.92 9.50 5.69
CA GLY A 12 10.90 10.49 5.34
C GLY A 12 9.84 10.01 4.33
N VAL A 13 9.74 8.70 4.10
CA VAL A 13 8.73 8.07 3.25
C VAL A 13 7.85 7.11 4.06
N ALA A 14 6.55 7.31 3.96
CA ALA A 14 5.51 6.48 4.54
C ALA A 14 5.12 5.36 3.58
N ASN A 15 5.76 4.20 3.71
CA ASN A 15 5.55 3.03 2.87
C ASN A 15 4.35 2.22 3.36
N VAL A 16 3.28 2.16 2.57
CA VAL A 16 2.12 1.30 2.86
C VAL A 16 2.52 -0.15 2.60
N TRP A 17 2.63 -0.94 3.65
CA TRP A 17 3.07 -2.33 3.58
C TRP A 17 1.92 -3.30 3.30
N SER A 18 0.77 -3.06 3.95
CA SER A 18 -0.38 -3.95 3.80
C SER A 18 -1.67 -3.16 3.92
N VAL A 19 -2.60 -3.42 3.01
CA VAL A 19 -4.00 -2.97 3.10
C VAL A 19 -4.89 -4.14 2.77
N ALA A 20 -5.78 -4.49 3.69
CA ALA A 20 -6.71 -5.58 3.49
C ALA A 20 -8.11 -5.14 3.88
N THR A 21 -9.11 -5.64 3.16
CA THR A 21 -10.52 -5.56 3.54
C THR A 21 -11.20 -6.89 3.25
N ALA A 22 -11.85 -7.43 4.28
CA ALA A 22 -12.63 -8.65 4.20
C ALA A 22 -13.62 -8.57 3.02
N PRO A 23 -13.75 -9.62 2.18
CA PRO A 23 -14.59 -9.57 0.98
C PRO A 23 -16.01 -9.06 1.24
N SER A 24 -16.64 -9.50 2.33
CA SER A 24 -17.99 -9.10 2.76
C SER A 24 -18.13 -7.63 3.15
N ALA A 25 -17.03 -6.91 3.35
CA ALA A 25 -17.00 -5.51 3.76
C ALA A 25 -16.45 -4.56 2.67
N ARG A 26 -16.11 -5.07 1.48
CA ARG A 26 -15.61 -4.27 0.36
C ARG A 26 -16.70 -3.36 -0.22
N GLY A 27 -16.28 -2.36 -0.99
CA GLY A 27 -17.20 -1.42 -1.66
C GLY A 27 -17.84 -0.37 -0.74
N ARG A 28 -17.43 -0.31 0.54
CA ARG A 28 -18.00 0.61 1.56
C ARG A 28 -17.05 1.74 1.98
N GLY A 29 -15.91 1.89 1.30
CA GLY A 29 -14.95 2.97 1.56
C GLY A 29 -14.05 2.81 2.80
N ALA A 30 -14.16 1.71 3.55
CA ALA A 30 -13.38 1.50 4.79
C ALA A 30 -11.85 1.56 4.56
N ALA A 31 -11.34 0.89 3.52
CA ALA A 31 -9.91 0.94 3.18
C ALA A 31 -9.44 2.37 2.88
N THR A 32 -10.19 3.11 2.04
CA THR A 32 -9.89 4.50 1.69
C THR A 32 -9.89 5.40 2.93
N ALA A 33 -10.86 5.24 3.83
CA ALA A 33 -10.94 6.02 5.06
C ALA A 33 -9.73 5.77 5.97
N ILE A 34 -9.36 4.50 6.18
CA ILE A 34 -8.18 4.14 6.98
C ILE A 34 -6.91 4.67 6.32
N MET A 35 -6.73 4.47 5.01
CA MET A 35 -5.53 4.95 4.29
C MET A 35 -5.36 6.46 4.40
N ARG A 36 -6.43 7.23 4.23
CA ARG A 36 -6.40 8.69 4.42
C ARG A 36 -6.00 9.06 5.84
N ALA A 37 -6.58 8.40 6.85
CA ALA A 37 -6.25 8.66 8.25
C ALA A 37 -4.76 8.39 8.55
N VAL A 38 -4.23 7.24 8.14
CA VAL A 38 -2.80 6.93 8.39
C VAL A 38 -1.87 7.85 7.60
N CYS A 39 -2.23 8.22 6.36
CA CYS A 39 -1.44 9.17 5.57
C CYS A 39 -1.47 10.58 6.17
N SER A 40 -2.57 10.99 6.81
CA SER A 40 -2.64 12.28 7.52
C SER A 40 -1.82 12.32 8.81
N GLU A 41 -1.56 11.16 9.43
CA GLU A 41 -0.72 11.05 10.62
C GLU A 41 0.77 10.94 10.29
N ALA A 42 1.12 10.35 9.13
CA ALA A 42 2.50 10.10 8.73
C ALA A 42 3.44 11.33 8.78
N PRO A 43 3.03 12.57 8.44
CA PRO A 43 3.87 13.76 8.59
C PRO A 43 4.34 14.03 10.01
N LYS A 44 3.55 13.65 11.03
CA LYS A 44 3.95 13.78 12.45
C LYS A 44 5.12 12.85 12.81
N HIS A 45 5.38 11.85 11.96
CA HIS A 45 6.47 10.90 12.09
C HIS A 45 7.62 11.20 11.11
N GLY A 46 7.64 12.39 10.51
CA GLY A 46 8.71 12.84 9.62
C GLY A 46 8.54 12.46 8.15
N ALA A 47 7.39 11.88 7.75
CA ALA A 47 7.14 11.55 6.36
C ALA A 47 6.73 12.79 5.53
N ALA A 48 7.41 13.02 4.41
CA ALA A 48 7.02 14.01 3.40
C ALA A 48 6.17 13.39 2.28
N TYR A 49 6.32 12.08 2.05
CA TYR A 49 5.66 11.34 0.99
C TYR A 49 5.09 10.04 1.51
N ALA A 50 4.04 9.53 0.86
CA ALA A 50 3.58 8.17 1.03
C ALA A 50 3.75 7.40 -0.28
N ALA A 51 4.20 6.15 -0.19
CA ALA A 51 4.45 5.29 -1.34
C ALA A 51 3.87 3.89 -1.09
N LEU A 52 3.49 3.20 -2.16
CA LEU A 52 3.04 1.82 -2.11
C LEU A 52 3.32 1.12 -3.42
N ARG A 53 3.36 -0.20 -3.35
CA ARG A 53 3.43 -1.08 -4.51
C ARG A 53 2.08 -1.73 -4.69
N THR A 54 1.67 -1.87 -5.94
CA THR A 54 0.41 -2.56 -6.26
C THR A 54 0.47 -3.12 -7.66
N THR A 55 -0.45 -4.03 -7.94
CA THR A 55 -0.69 -4.56 -9.28
C THR A 55 -1.33 -3.51 -10.21
N ASP A 56 -1.05 -3.60 -11.51
CA ASP A 56 -1.51 -2.64 -12.53
C ASP A 56 -3.03 -2.44 -12.53
N HIS A 57 -3.80 -3.51 -12.32
CA HIS A 57 -5.25 -3.41 -12.31
C HIS A 57 -5.77 -2.50 -11.18
N LEU A 58 -5.05 -2.35 -10.06
CA LEU A 58 -5.42 -1.44 -8.97
C LEU A 58 -4.82 -0.03 -9.13
N ALA A 59 -3.73 0.12 -9.89
CA ALA A 59 -3.06 1.41 -10.15
C ALA A 59 -3.71 2.25 -11.26
N ARG A 60 -4.79 1.75 -11.88
CA ARG A 60 -5.47 2.43 -12.99
C ARG A 60 -6.12 3.76 -12.55
N PRO A 61 -6.26 4.74 -13.46
CA PRO A 61 -7.06 5.93 -13.23
C PRO A 61 -8.49 5.59 -12.76
N GLY A 62 -8.98 6.27 -11.74
CA GLY A 62 -10.25 5.97 -11.06
C GLY A 62 -10.19 4.72 -10.16
N GLY A 63 -9.00 4.16 -9.93
CA GLY A 63 -8.77 3.04 -9.02
C GLY A 63 -8.88 3.42 -7.54
N PRO A 64 -8.74 2.44 -6.63
CA PRO A 64 -8.86 2.68 -5.19
C PRO A 64 -7.81 3.66 -4.63
N TYR A 65 -6.61 3.74 -5.24
CA TYR A 65 -5.52 4.59 -4.77
C TYR A 65 -5.65 6.04 -5.24
N ASP A 66 -6.27 6.29 -6.39
CA ASP A 66 -6.61 7.65 -6.86
C ASP A 66 -7.52 8.36 -5.86
N ALA A 67 -8.49 7.64 -5.29
CA ALA A 67 -9.38 8.17 -4.26
C ALA A 67 -8.64 8.59 -2.97
N VAL A 68 -7.45 8.05 -2.71
CA VAL A 68 -6.61 8.44 -1.58
C VAL A 68 -5.66 9.59 -1.95
N GLY A 69 -5.42 9.82 -3.25
CA GLY A 69 -4.54 10.87 -3.76
C GLY A 69 -3.17 10.38 -4.25
N PHE A 70 -2.96 9.06 -4.31
CA PHE A 70 -1.77 8.50 -4.93
C PHE A 70 -1.78 8.73 -6.44
N ARG A 71 -0.59 8.72 -7.04
CA ARG A 71 -0.38 8.78 -8.48
C ARG A 71 0.63 7.72 -8.88
N LEU A 72 0.47 7.17 -10.09
CA LEU A 72 1.44 6.23 -10.65
C LEU A 72 2.77 6.94 -10.86
N LEU A 73 3.84 6.43 -10.24
CA LEU A 73 5.20 6.93 -10.42
C LEU A 73 5.99 6.13 -11.46
N GLY A 74 5.67 4.85 -11.64
CA GLY A 74 6.35 3.98 -12.57
C GLY A 74 5.96 2.53 -12.38
N HIS A 75 6.56 1.65 -13.19
CA HIS A 75 6.41 0.21 -13.08
C HIS A 75 7.72 -0.39 -12.59
N GLU A 76 7.62 -1.37 -11.71
CA GLU A 76 8.75 -2.17 -11.26
C GLU A 76 8.44 -3.65 -11.51
N ARG A 77 9.50 -4.47 -11.57
CA ARG A 77 9.38 -5.92 -11.55
C ARG A 77 9.92 -6.42 -10.23
N ILE A 78 9.14 -7.22 -9.55
CA ILE A 78 9.49 -7.87 -8.30
C ILE A 78 9.54 -9.36 -8.59
N TRP A 79 10.62 -10.00 -8.18
CA TRP A 79 10.75 -11.45 -8.17
C TRP A 79 10.67 -11.88 -6.71
N GLU A 80 9.64 -12.64 -6.40
CA GLU A 80 9.48 -13.27 -5.09
C GLU A 80 9.83 -14.74 -5.24
N LEU A 81 10.59 -15.27 -4.28
CA LEU A 81 10.79 -16.70 -4.17
C LEU A 81 9.56 -17.26 -3.47
N ASP A 82 8.82 -18.11 -4.17
CA ASP A 82 7.60 -18.73 -3.65
C ASP A 82 7.89 -19.73 -2.52
N ASP A 83 9.12 -20.30 -2.50
CA ASP A 83 9.63 -21.18 -1.46
C ASP A 83 11.05 -20.77 -1.01
N VAL A 84 11.29 -20.77 0.30
CA VAL A 84 12.62 -20.47 0.88
C VAL A 84 13.60 -21.62 0.62
N ASP A 85 13.10 -22.79 0.21
CA ASP A 85 13.89 -23.99 -0.10
C ASP A 85 14.66 -23.90 -1.44
N ASP A 86 14.34 -22.92 -2.30
CA ASP A 86 15.01 -22.71 -3.60
C ASP A 86 16.29 -21.85 -3.51
N LEU A 87 16.71 -21.46 -2.30
CA LEU A 87 18.00 -20.80 -2.07
C LEU A 87 19.16 -21.80 -2.14
N GLN A 88 19.52 -22.24 -3.35
CA GLN A 88 20.86 -22.76 -3.61
C GLN A 88 21.81 -21.58 -3.79
N VAL A 89 22.41 -21.12 -2.70
CA VAL A 89 23.55 -20.20 -2.74
C VAL A 89 24.75 -21.01 -3.21
N SER A 90 25.24 -20.74 -4.43
CA SER A 90 26.50 -21.25 -4.96
C SER A 90 27.71 -20.43 -4.54
#